data_AF-A0A3B8VAB0-F1
#
_entry.id   AF-A0A3B8VAB0-F1
#
_cell.length_a   1.000
_cell.length_b   1.000
_cell.length_c   1.000
_cell.angle_alpha   90.00
_cell.angle_beta   90.00
_cell.angle_gamma   90.00
#
_symmetry.space_group_name_H-M   'P 1'
#
loop_
_entity.id
_entity.type
_entity.pdbx_description
1 polymer ?
#
loop_
_entity_poly.entity_id
_entity_poly.type
_entity_poly.pdbx_seq_one_letter_code
_entity_poly.pdbx_strand_id
1 'polypeptide(L)'
;MGEKFLVMSLDDGVTQDERVISVFRKYALTATFNLNAGRLGEREEIPVPAYDGKPLRHDKVSPEQVRNGLYDGFETACHGFTHAYLPSLTESGIIKEIGDDYDEIFRLTGKKPRGIAYAGPTPNYNEAVIKAIQKSRPLYYGRTIDETHGFSLPQDFLRWNPTCQFRGDELLPRAEE
;
A
#
# COMPACT_ATOMS: atom_id res chain seq x y z
N MET A 1 -15.37 26.86 -7.71
CA MET A 1 -14.28 25.89 -7.95
C MET A 1 -14.55 24.72 -7.02
N GLY A 2 -14.61 23.49 -7.54
CA GLY A 2 -14.85 22.32 -6.70
C GLY A 2 -13.65 22.04 -5.78
N GLU A 3 -13.86 21.25 -4.73
CA GLU A 3 -12.78 20.75 -3.89
C GLU A 3 -11.89 19.80 -4.72
N LYS A 4 -10.56 19.96 -4.63
CA LYS A 4 -9.58 19.03 -5.19
C LYS A 4 -9.09 18.11 -4.08
N PHE A 5 -9.05 16.80 -4.34
CA PHE A 5 -8.61 15.79 -3.37
C PHE A 5 -7.34 15.12 -3.88
N LEU A 6 -6.35 15.00 -3.00
CA LEU A 6 -5.11 14.26 -3.25
C LEU A 6 -5.04 13.10 -2.26
N VAL A 7 -4.75 11.90 -2.76
CA VAL A 7 -4.48 10.72 -1.94
C VAL A 7 -3.11 10.16 -2.32
N MET A 8 -2.31 9.83 -1.32
CA MET A 8 -1.02 9.18 -1.52
C MET A 8 -1.06 7.77 -0.95
N SER A 9 -0.50 6.83 -1.69
CA SER A 9 -0.41 5.42 -1.34
C SER A 9 1.05 5.00 -1.38
N LEU A 10 1.56 4.48 -0.27
CA LEU A 10 2.92 3.98 -0.16
C LEU A 10 2.87 2.53 0.28
N ASP A 11 3.65 1.70 -0.40
CA ASP A 11 3.61 0.27 -0.20
C ASP A 11 4.76 -0.19 0.68
N ASP A 12 4.72 -1.47 1.02
CA ASP A 12 5.83 -2.25 1.57
C ASP A 12 6.23 -2.02 3.04
N GLY A 13 5.92 -0.87 3.67
CA GLY A 13 6.28 -0.62 5.07
C GLY A 13 7.80 -0.59 5.32
N VAL A 14 8.52 0.19 4.51
CA VAL A 14 9.98 0.26 4.53
C VAL A 14 10.52 1.34 5.46
N THR A 15 11.77 1.22 5.90
CA THR A 15 12.43 2.20 6.80
C THR A 15 12.46 3.63 6.23
N GLN A 16 12.39 3.79 4.91
CA GLN A 16 12.27 5.10 4.26
C GLN A 16 10.97 5.83 4.58
N ASP A 17 9.92 5.11 5.03
CA ASP A 17 8.66 5.70 5.46
C ASP A 17 8.85 6.74 6.57
N GLU A 18 9.84 6.57 7.46
CA GLU A 18 10.15 7.55 8.51
C GLU A 18 10.43 8.94 7.94
N ARG A 19 11.19 8.98 6.84
CA ARG A 19 11.51 10.23 6.15
C ARG A 19 10.30 10.80 5.43
N VAL A 20 9.51 9.94 4.77
CA VAL A 20 8.28 10.35 4.07
C VAL A 20 7.27 10.93 5.06
N ILE A 21 7.02 10.24 6.16
CA ILE A 21 6.13 10.67 7.25
C ILE A 21 6.55 12.04 7.79
N SER A 22 7.85 12.26 8.00
CA SER A 22 8.38 13.56 8.40
C SER A 22 8.04 14.67 7.41
N VAL A 23 8.17 14.40 6.10
CA VAL A 23 7.79 15.35 5.04
C VAL A 23 6.28 15.58 5.03
N PHE A 24 5.47 14.52 5.07
CA PHE A 24 4.01 14.66 5.01
C PHE A 24 3.45 15.41 6.21
N ARG A 25 3.96 15.14 7.43
CA ARG A 25 3.60 15.91 8.63
C ARG A 25 3.96 17.39 8.49
N LYS A 26 5.14 17.71 7.95
CA LYS A 26 5.57 19.10 7.73
C LYS A 26 4.61 19.88 6.82
N TYR A 27 4.04 19.22 5.82
CA TYR A 27 3.15 19.84 4.84
C TYR A 27 1.66 19.53 5.07
N ALA A 28 1.30 18.94 6.21
CA ALA A 28 -0.07 18.53 6.54
C ALA A 28 -0.75 17.65 5.47
N LEU A 29 0.02 16.77 4.84
CA LEU A 29 -0.48 15.82 3.84
C LEU A 29 -0.98 14.54 4.52
N THR A 30 -2.05 13.98 3.98
CA THR A 30 -2.55 12.65 4.35
C THR A 30 -2.01 11.59 3.39
N ALA A 31 -1.91 10.35 3.88
CA ALA A 31 -1.46 9.22 3.09
C ALA A 31 -1.94 7.90 3.70
N THR A 32 -1.96 6.87 2.87
CA THR A 32 -2.15 5.47 3.23
C THR A 32 -0.80 4.74 3.10
N PHE A 33 -0.39 4.05 4.16
CA PHE A 33 0.76 3.14 4.14
C PHE A 33 0.26 1.70 4.13
N ASN A 34 0.53 0.97 3.05
CA ASN A 34 0.13 -0.42 2.86
C ASN A 34 1.25 -1.33 3.37
N LEU A 35 0.99 -2.06 4.45
CA LEU A 35 2.02 -2.83 5.16
C LEU A 35 1.96 -4.31 4.77
N ASN A 36 3.12 -4.96 4.70
CA ASN A 36 3.22 -6.42 4.74
C ASN A 36 3.57 -6.83 6.18
N ALA A 37 2.56 -7.02 7.02
CA ALA A 37 2.75 -7.14 8.46
C ALA A 37 3.60 -8.36 8.86
N GLY A 38 3.56 -9.43 8.07
CA GLY A 38 4.37 -10.63 8.27
C GLY A 38 5.84 -10.46 7.91
N ARG A 39 6.20 -9.39 7.18
CA ARG A 39 7.58 -9.08 6.78
C ARG A 39 8.22 -7.99 7.63
N LEU A 40 7.51 -7.40 8.59
CA LEU A 40 8.04 -6.34 9.44
C LEU A 40 9.30 -6.80 10.19
N GLY A 41 10.35 -5.97 10.14
CA GLY A 41 11.67 -6.26 10.70
C GLY A 41 12.63 -7.02 9.78
N GLU A 42 12.18 -7.48 8.61
CA GLU A 42 13.05 -8.07 7.61
C GLU A 42 14.07 -7.06 7.06
N ARG A 43 15.26 -7.56 6.71
CA ARG A 43 16.30 -6.82 6.02
C ARG A 43 16.41 -7.38 4.61
N GLU A 44 16.24 -6.52 3.62
CA GLU A 44 16.18 -6.91 2.22
C GLU A 44 17.03 -5.96 1.39
N GLU A 45 17.74 -6.54 0.43
CA GLU A 45 18.49 -5.82 -0.58
C GLU A 45 17.99 -6.29 -1.94
N ILE A 46 17.43 -5.35 -2.71
CA ILE A 46 16.94 -5.63 -4.06
C ILE A 46 18.09 -5.37 -5.03
N PRO A 47 18.36 -6.29 -5.99
CA PRO A 47 19.45 -6.16 -6.95
C PRO A 47 19.13 -5.15 -8.08
N VAL A 48 18.61 -4.00 -7.69
CA VAL A 48 18.41 -2.82 -8.55
C VAL A 48 19.19 -1.64 -7.96
N PRO A 49 19.83 -0.81 -8.78
CA PRO A 49 20.59 0.32 -8.27
C PRO A 49 19.66 1.40 -7.68
N ALA A 50 19.98 1.86 -6.48
CA ALA A 50 19.47 3.09 -5.91
C ALA A 50 20.13 4.32 -6.56
N TYR A 51 19.71 5.53 -6.17
CA TYR A 51 20.25 6.78 -6.70
C TYR A 51 21.77 6.95 -6.49
N ASP A 52 22.35 6.33 -5.46
CA ASP A 52 23.80 6.37 -5.20
C ASP A 52 24.58 5.25 -5.90
N GLY A 53 23.91 4.48 -6.78
CA GLY A 53 24.50 3.38 -7.55
C GLY A 53 24.68 2.08 -6.76
N LYS A 54 24.36 2.04 -5.47
CA LYS A 54 24.40 0.80 -4.65
C LYS A 54 23.11 0.01 -4.80
N PRO A 55 23.09 -1.28 -4.46
CA PRO A 55 21.84 -2.04 -4.36
C PRO A 55 20.81 -1.33 -3.47
N LEU A 56 19.55 -1.37 -3.89
CA LEU A 56 18.45 -0.74 -3.17
C LEU A 56 18.17 -1.50 -1.88
N ARG A 57 18.39 -0.83 -0.75
CA ARG A 57 17.94 -1.32 0.56
C ARG A 57 16.44 -1.15 0.70
N HIS A 58 15.77 -2.27 0.94
CA HIS A 58 14.33 -2.39 1.11
C HIS A 58 14.01 -2.95 2.51
N ASP A 59 14.72 -2.45 3.52
CA ASP A 59 14.52 -2.88 4.89
C ASP A 59 13.13 -2.50 5.38
N LYS A 60 12.44 -3.44 6.03
CA LYS A 60 11.11 -3.22 6.60
C LYS A 60 11.21 -2.55 7.97
N VAL A 61 10.26 -1.68 8.31
CA VAL A 61 10.15 -1.13 9.67
C VAL A 61 9.87 -2.25 10.66
N SER A 62 10.30 -2.08 11.91
CA SER A 62 10.07 -3.09 12.94
C SER A 62 8.63 -3.06 13.45
N PRO A 63 8.08 -4.20 13.92
CA PRO A 63 6.77 -4.22 14.58
C PRO A 63 6.70 -3.28 15.81
N GLU A 64 7.83 -3.04 16.49
CA GLU A 64 7.91 -2.11 17.60
C GLU A 64 7.76 -0.65 17.13
N GLN A 65 8.37 -0.26 16.01
CA GLN A 65 8.18 1.08 15.44
C GLN A 65 6.71 1.32 15.07
N VAL A 66 6.06 0.33 14.44
CA VAL A 66 4.62 0.39 14.12
C VAL A 66 3.80 0.57 15.40
N ARG A 67 4.05 -0.26 16.42
CA ARG A 67 3.35 -0.21 17.72
C ARG A 67 3.55 1.09 18.47
N ASN A 68 4.73 1.69 18.34
CA ASN A 68 5.08 2.96 18.97
C ASN A 68 4.58 4.19 18.17
N GLY A 69 3.67 3.99 17.22
CA GLY A 69 2.96 5.09 16.56
C GLY A 69 3.71 5.71 15.39
N LEU A 70 4.62 4.97 14.73
CA LEU A 70 5.30 5.47 13.53
C LEU A 70 4.29 6.07 12.52
N TYR A 71 3.21 5.34 12.25
CA TYR A 71 2.16 5.72 11.32
C TYR A 71 1.01 6.54 11.94
N ASP A 72 1.16 7.08 13.16
CA ASP A 72 0.10 7.87 13.76
C ASP A 72 -0.21 9.15 12.97
N GLY A 73 -1.50 9.40 12.78
CA GLY A 73 -2.03 10.44 11.89
C GLY A 73 -2.21 10.01 10.44
N PHE A 74 -1.75 8.82 10.06
CA PHE A 74 -1.90 8.24 8.73
C PHE A 74 -2.80 7.00 8.75
N GLU A 75 -3.30 6.60 7.59
CA GLU A 75 -3.99 5.33 7.42
C GLU A 75 -2.96 4.20 7.23
N THR A 76 -3.18 3.07 7.88
CA THR A 76 -2.46 1.81 7.60
C THR A 76 -3.42 0.82 6.94
N ALA A 77 -3.02 0.28 5.80
CA ALA A 77 -3.82 -0.62 4.98
C ALA A 77 -3.06 -1.93 4.68
N CYS A 78 -3.76 -2.94 4.15
CA CYS A 78 -3.16 -4.23 3.86
C CYS A 78 -2.31 -4.17 2.57
N HIS A 79 -1.23 -4.93 2.54
CA HIS A 79 -0.46 -5.21 1.31
C HIS A 79 -0.17 -6.71 1.13
N GLY A 80 -0.80 -7.56 1.94
CA GLY A 80 -0.61 -9.00 1.96
C GLY A 80 0.47 -9.40 2.94
N PHE A 81 0.17 -10.35 3.82
CA PHE A 81 0.98 -10.66 5.01
C PHE A 81 2.45 -10.99 4.67
N THR A 82 2.66 -11.81 3.64
CA THR A 82 3.97 -12.26 3.15
C THR A 82 4.37 -11.62 1.82
N HIS A 83 3.57 -10.66 1.32
CA HIS A 83 3.73 -10.09 -0.03
C HIS A 83 3.58 -11.16 -1.14
N ALA A 84 2.70 -12.16 -0.95
CA ALA A 84 2.42 -13.16 -1.97
C ALA A 84 1.63 -12.59 -3.16
N TYR A 85 1.92 -13.10 -4.37
CA TYR A 85 1.16 -12.75 -5.57
C TYR A 85 -0.22 -13.41 -5.56
N LEU A 86 -1.24 -12.67 -5.09
CA LEU A 86 -2.59 -13.16 -4.83
C LEU A 86 -3.25 -13.93 -5.99
N PRO A 87 -3.12 -13.53 -7.27
CA PRO A 87 -3.72 -14.27 -8.39
C PRO A 87 -3.24 -15.71 -8.55
N SER A 88 -2.09 -16.07 -7.96
CA SER A 88 -1.53 -17.43 -8.00
C SER A 88 -1.99 -18.33 -6.85
N LEU A 89 -2.68 -17.76 -5.86
CA LEU A 89 -3.10 -18.48 -4.66
C LEU A 89 -4.48 -19.12 -4.81
N THR A 90 -4.76 -20.11 -3.97
CA THR A 90 -6.13 -20.63 -3.77
C THR A 90 -6.99 -19.61 -3.03
N GLU A 91 -8.32 -19.73 -3.09
CA GLU A 91 -9.23 -18.87 -2.34
C GLU A 91 -8.90 -18.83 -0.83
N SER A 92 -8.63 -19.99 -0.22
CA SER A 92 -8.21 -20.06 1.18
C SER A 92 -6.88 -19.39 1.44
N GLY A 93 -5.94 -19.48 0.50
CA GLY A 93 -4.66 -18.78 0.55
C GLY A 93 -4.83 -17.27 0.51
N ILE A 94 -5.68 -16.75 -0.38
CA ILE A 94 -6.00 -15.33 -0.47
C ILE A 94 -6.64 -14.82 0.82
N ILE A 95 -7.64 -15.54 1.35
CA ILE A 95 -8.33 -15.18 2.59
C ILE A 95 -7.34 -15.13 3.77
N LYS A 96 -6.43 -16.12 3.85
CA LYS A 96 -5.40 -16.16 4.89
C LYS A 96 -4.41 -15.00 4.75
N GLU A 97 -3.88 -14.77 3.55
CA GLU A 97 -2.88 -13.74 3.29
C GLU A 97 -3.38 -12.34 3.64
N ILE A 98 -4.66 -12.07 3.36
CA ILE A 98 -5.30 -10.78 3.67
C ILE A 98 -5.75 -10.72 5.13
N GLY A 99 -6.28 -11.82 5.66
CA GLY A 99 -6.78 -11.90 7.02
C GLY A 99 -5.68 -11.74 8.07
N ASP A 100 -4.55 -12.41 7.88
CA ASP A 100 -3.40 -12.35 8.79
C ASP A 100 -2.78 -10.94 8.78
N ASP A 101 -2.67 -10.34 7.60
CA ASP A 101 -2.19 -8.96 7.43
C ASP A 101 -3.12 -7.96 8.14
N TYR A 102 -4.42 -8.10 7.92
CA TYR A 102 -5.43 -7.28 8.57
C TYR A 102 -5.34 -7.36 10.10
N ASP A 103 -5.29 -8.57 10.64
CA ASP A 103 -5.28 -8.82 12.07
C ASP A 103 -4.00 -8.31 12.73
N GLU A 104 -2.85 -8.51 12.09
CA GLU A 104 -1.57 -8.06 12.63
C GLU A 104 -1.46 -6.53 12.58
N ILE A 105 -1.87 -5.87 11.49
CA ILE A 105 -1.91 -4.40 11.43
C ILE A 105 -2.85 -3.86 12.52
N PHE A 106 -4.03 -4.45 12.69
CA PHE A 106 -4.96 -4.03 13.74
C PHE A 106 -4.37 -4.24 15.13
N ARG A 107 -3.69 -5.36 15.37
CA ARG A 107 -3.02 -5.65 16.65
C ARG A 107 -1.90 -4.66 16.96
N LEU A 108 -1.14 -4.23 15.95
CA LEU A 108 -0.01 -3.31 16.12
C LEU A 108 -0.47 -1.86 16.27
N THR A 109 -1.47 -1.44 15.52
CA THR A 109 -1.86 -0.01 15.41
C THR A 109 -3.12 0.35 16.21
N GLY A 110 -3.91 -0.63 16.62
CA GLY A 110 -5.24 -0.42 17.19
C GLY A 110 -6.27 0.10 16.17
N LYS A 111 -5.91 0.22 14.88
CA LYS A 111 -6.78 0.72 13.80
C LYS A 111 -7.03 -0.39 12.79
N LYS A 112 -8.31 -0.64 12.50
CA LYS A 112 -8.71 -1.63 11.50
C LYS A 112 -8.36 -1.13 10.10
N PRO A 113 -7.60 -1.89 9.30
CA PRO A 113 -7.41 -1.58 7.89
C PRO A 113 -8.75 -1.42 7.17
N ARG A 114 -8.80 -0.49 6.22
CA ARG A 114 -10.01 -0.18 5.43
C ARG A 114 -9.88 -0.59 3.97
N GLY A 115 -8.67 -0.84 3.49
CA GLY A 115 -8.43 -1.30 2.14
C GLY A 115 -7.12 -2.06 2.01
N ILE A 116 -6.79 -2.35 0.76
CA ILE A 116 -5.61 -3.10 0.35
C ILE A 116 -4.95 -2.42 -0.84
N ALA A 117 -3.63 -2.47 -0.95
CA ALA A 117 -2.94 -2.33 -2.23
C ALA A 117 -2.52 -3.73 -2.71
N TYR A 118 -2.83 -4.09 -3.94
CA TYR A 118 -2.53 -5.43 -4.45
C TYR A 118 -1.03 -5.56 -4.76
N ALA A 119 -0.35 -6.45 -4.04
CA ALA A 119 1.08 -6.71 -4.24
C ALA A 119 1.37 -7.44 -5.56
N GLY A 120 2.55 -7.17 -6.13
CA GLY A 120 3.09 -7.88 -7.29
C GLY A 120 2.86 -7.18 -8.64
N PRO A 121 3.29 -7.84 -9.74
CA PRO A 121 3.25 -7.26 -11.09
C PRO A 121 1.82 -7.24 -11.66
N THR A 122 1.62 -6.47 -12.74
CA THR A 122 0.33 -6.44 -13.44
C THR A 122 0.14 -7.74 -14.25
N PRO A 123 -1.03 -8.40 -14.19
CA PRO A 123 -2.20 -8.06 -13.36
C PRO A 123 -2.01 -8.50 -11.90
N ASN A 124 -2.09 -7.58 -10.93
CA ASN A 124 -1.87 -7.88 -9.50
C ASN A 124 -3.10 -8.40 -8.75
N TYR A 125 -4.26 -8.45 -9.41
CA TYR A 125 -5.50 -9.02 -8.89
C TYR A 125 -6.32 -9.68 -10.02
N ASN A 126 -7.35 -10.44 -9.65
CA ASN A 126 -8.36 -10.96 -10.57
C ASN A 126 -9.73 -11.10 -9.87
N GLU A 127 -10.75 -11.58 -10.59
CA GLU A 127 -12.09 -11.77 -10.01
C GLU A 127 -12.13 -12.73 -8.81
N ALA A 128 -11.26 -13.74 -8.79
CA ALA A 128 -11.18 -14.65 -7.66
C ALA A 128 -10.65 -13.95 -6.40
N VAL A 129 -9.64 -13.08 -6.56
CA VAL A 129 -9.12 -12.21 -5.48
C VAL A 129 -10.19 -11.28 -4.94
N ILE A 130 -10.93 -10.58 -5.81
CA ILE A 130 -12.00 -9.67 -5.39
C ILE A 130 -13.10 -10.41 -4.62
N LYS A 131 -13.54 -11.57 -5.12
CA LYS A 131 -14.55 -12.40 -4.44
C LYS A 131 -14.05 -12.91 -3.09
N ALA A 132 -12.77 -13.28 -2.98
CA ALA A 132 -12.18 -13.71 -1.73
C ALA A 132 -12.10 -12.56 -0.70
N ILE A 133 -11.77 -11.34 -1.14
CA ILE A 133 -11.78 -10.14 -0.29
C ILE A 133 -13.17 -9.86 0.28
N GLN A 134 -14.20 -9.96 -0.55
CA GLN A 134 -15.58 -9.76 -0.12
C GLN A 134 -16.03 -10.78 0.94
N LYS A 135 -15.34 -11.92 1.05
CA LYS A 135 -15.57 -12.96 2.06
C LYS A 135 -14.62 -12.90 3.25
N SER A 136 -13.58 -12.06 3.21
CA SER A 136 -12.53 -12.05 4.24
C SER A 136 -12.84 -11.06 5.37
N ARG A 137 -12.20 -9.89 5.36
CA ARG A 137 -12.34 -8.80 6.33
C ARG A 137 -12.97 -7.60 5.65
N PRO A 138 -13.58 -6.66 6.41
CA PRO A 138 -14.24 -5.50 5.82
C PRO A 138 -13.23 -4.53 5.22
N LEU A 139 -12.83 -4.82 3.98
CA LEU A 139 -12.04 -3.97 3.10
C LEU A 139 -12.97 -3.35 2.06
N TYR A 140 -12.85 -2.04 1.88
CA TYR A 140 -13.79 -1.22 1.11
C TYR A 140 -13.16 -0.69 -0.18
N TYR A 141 -11.84 -0.76 -0.30
CA TYR A 141 -11.13 -0.39 -1.51
C TYR A 141 -9.91 -1.29 -1.73
N GLY A 142 -9.48 -1.36 -2.99
CA GLY A 142 -8.33 -2.12 -3.47
C GLY A 142 -7.57 -1.28 -4.50
N ARG A 143 -6.34 -0.86 -4.19
CA ARG A 143 -5.50 -0.07 -5.08
C ARG A 143 -4.73 -0.96 -6.05
N THR A 144 -4.77 -0.60 -7.32
CA THR A 144 -4.06 -1.28 -8.40
C THR A 144 -2.80 -0.48 -8.79
N ILE A 145 -2.08 -0.95 -9.80
CA ILE A 145 -0.92 -0.25 -10.37
C ILE A 145 -1.19 0.30 -11.78
N ASP A 146 -2.39 0.13 -12.33
CA ASP A 146 -2.71 0.57 -13.68
C ASP A 146 -3.08 2.06 -13.66
N GLU A 147 -2.23 2.93 -14.22
CA GLU A 147 -2.46 4.37 -14.24
C GLU A 147 -3.62 4.78 -15.15
N THR A 148 -4.44 5.74 -14.71
CA THR A 148 -5.55 6.29 -15.52
C THR A 148 -5.18 7.58 -16.23
N HIS A 149 -4.17 8.30 -15.71
CA HIS A 149 -3.81 9.68 -16.10
C HIS A 149 -4.99 10.68 -16.06
N GLY A 150 -6.07 10.34 -15.36
CA GLY A 150 -7.24 11.18 -15.16
C GLY A 150 -7.66 11.25 -13.70
N PHE A 151 -8.64 12.10 -13.42
CA PHE A 151 -9.11 12.41 -12.05
C PHE A 151 -10.51 11.86 -11.75
N SER A 152 -11.04 10.99 -12.62
CA SER A 152 -12.33 10.33 -12.42
C SER A 152 -12.30 9.42 -11.19
N LEU A 153 -13.35 9.44 -10.39
CA LEU A 153 -13.52 8.48 -9.30
C LEU A 153 -13.71 7.05 -9.85
N PRO A 154 -13.24 6.02 -9.12
CA PRO A 154 -13.43 4.64 -9.55
C PRO A 154 -14.91 4.25 -9.53
N GLN A 155 -15.36 3.50 -10.54
CA GLN A 155 -16.69 2.90 -10.54
C GLN A 155 -16.80 1.72 -9.57
N ASP A 156 -15.67 1.06 -9.31
CA ASP A 156 -15.52 0.04 -8.28
C ASP A 156 -14.27 0.33 -7.45
N PHE A 157 -14.46 0.61 -6.17
CA PHE A 157 -13.37 0.92 -5.26
C PHE A 157 -12.45 -0.27 -4.98
N LEU A 158 -12.87 -1.52 -5.22
CA LEU A 158 -11.96 -2.68 -5.18
C LEU A 158 -11.04 -2.75 -6.40
N ARG A 159 -11.25 -1.88 -7.39
CA ARG A 159 -10.45 -1.69 -8.60
C ARG A 159 -10.04 -0.21 -8.72
N TRP A 160 -9.46 0.33 -7.65
CA TRP A 160 -9.09 1.74 -7.59
C TRP A 160 -7.72 1.98 -8.23
N ASN A 161 -7.76 2.32 -9.51
CA ASN A 161 -6.59 2.70 -10.29
C ASN A 161 -6.05 4.08 -9.86
N PRO A 162 -4.71 4.26 -9.73
CA PRO A 162 -4.12 5.56 -9.46
C PRO A 162 -4.22 6.48 -10.68
N THR A 163 -4.13 7.80 -10.46
CA THR A 163 -3.89 8.74 -11.56
C THR A 163 -2.49 8.54 -12.11
N CYS A 164 -1.48 8.52 -11.23
CA CYS A 164 -0.08 8.33 -11.56
C CYS A 164 0.67 7.53 -10.48
N GLN A 165 1.80 6.93 -10.84
CA GLN A 165 2.79 6.34 -9.93
C GLN A 165 3.93 7.33 -9.62
N PHE A 166 4.57 7.17 -8.45
CA PHE A 166 5.69 8.03 -8.03
C PHE A 166 6.91 8.02 -8.96
N ARG A 167 7.09 6.94 -9.71
CA ARG A 167 8.21 6.78 -10.66
C ARG A 167 7.80 7.04 -12.11
N GLY A 168 6.54 7.41 -12.35
CA GLY A 168 6.00 7.65 -13.67
C GLY A 168 6.29 9.07 -14.17
N ASP A 169 6.53 9.20 -15.47
CA ASP A 169 6.81 10.49 -16.12
C ASP A 169 5.59 11.43 -16.11
N GLU A 170 4.39 10.90 -15.91
CA GLU A 170 3.13 11.65 -15.90
C GLU A 170 2.85 12.38 -14.58
N LEU A 171 3.53 12.06 -13.47
CA LEU A 171 3.19 12.62 -12.16
C LEU A 171 3.29 14.15 -12.11
N LEU A 172 4.43 14.72 -12.55
CA LEU A 172 4.65 16.17 -12.50
C LEU A 172 3.75 16.93 -13.48
N PRO A 173 3.58 16.50 -14.76
CA PRO A 173 2.60 17.11 -15.65
C PRO A 173 1.18 17.18 -15.07
N ARG A 174 0.72 16.13 -14.39
CA ARG A 174 -0.64 16.09 -13.80
C ARG A 174 -0.80 16.96 -12.57
N ALA A 175 0.29 17.34 -11.90
CA ALA A 175 0.22 18.25 -10.75
C ALA A 175 -0.13 19.70 -11.15
N GLU A 176 -0.01 20.05 -12.43
CA GLU A 176 -0.29 21.38 -12.97
C GLU A 176 -1.73 21.56 -13.51
N GLU A 177 -2.52 20.49 -13.56
CA GLU A 177 -3.92 20.44 -14.05
C GLU A 177 -4.96 20.73 -12.92
#